data_AF-M8C8W5-F1
#
_entry.id   AF-M8C8W5-F1
#
_cell.length_a   1.000
_cell.length_b   1.000
_cell.length_c   1.000
_cell.angle_alpha   90.00
_cell.angle_beta   90.00
_cell.angle_gamma   90.00
#
_symmetry.space_group_name_H-M   'P 1'
#
loop_
_entity.id
_entity.type
_entity.pdbx_description
1 polymer ?
#
loop_
_entity_poly.entity_id
_entity_poly.type
_entity_poly.pdbx_seq_one_letter_code
_entity_poly.pdbx_strand_id
1 'polypeptide(L)'
;MSVDDSCDGLFLARISIGAGNFRYMVSNPATGEYTLLPHNGHAGNDSIAYLGFDSDASTEGFHVFEFAEDWSPPDHRGIQFQVVTQVRIYSSKTGAWVAMEPKWDSQVSLCFGQPRVFRNGCLHLIGLSCFDADVFGLAIVDAQGLKWRIVPLPANSFSGFIGKSHGHLFYVDSDTSLTTISVYTLSGEIYNWGVCHQDDDCIYWKLYKCSNVIPNKESLEVIGVHPHANLIFIAHSNNQVLAYDLDRQESTVVCHLGHTYHRFMQFFPYVPLLSCLPLDGGIRLVTPS
;
A
#
# COMPACT_ATOMS: atom_id res chain seq x y z
N MET A 1 16.35 6.19 -11.89
CA MET A 1 15.91 5.48 -10.68
C MET A 1 14.58 6.10 -10.29
N SER A 2 13.53 5.30 -10.19
CA SER A 2 12.25 5.70 -9.62
C SER A 2 12.11 5.04 -8.25
N VAL A 3 11.51 5.75 -7.29
CA VAL A 3 11.02 5.13 -6.06
C VAL A 3 9.64 4.60 -6.38
N ASP A 4 9.45 3.29 -6.17
CA ASP A 4 8.19 2.61 -6.46
C ASP A 4 7.35 2.49 -5.18
N ASP A 5 7.97 2.31 -4.01
CA ASP A 5 7.25 2.16 -2.73
C ASP A 5 8.12 2.47 -1.49
N SER A 6 7.48 2.63 -0.34
CA SER A 6 8.10 2.73 0.98
C SER A 6 7.32 1.95 2.03
N CYS A 7 8.01 1.24 2.92
CA CYS A 7 7.36 0.47 3.98
C CYS A 7 8.25 0.45 5.23
N ASP A 8 7.75 0.94 6.37
CA ASP A 8 8.39 0.85 7.68
C ASP A 8 9.89 1.27 7.68
N GLY A 9 10.20 2.37 6.99
CA GLY A 9 11.54 2.94 6.90
C GLY A 9 12.42 2.37 5.78
N LEU A 10 11.95 1.38 5.04
CA LEU A 10 12.59 0.87 3.83
C LEU A 10 11.99 1.50 2.57
N PHE A 11 12.81 1.64 1.53
CA PHE A 11 12.39 2.10 0.21
C PHE A 11 12.65 1.06 -0.86
N LEU A 12 11.67 0.89 -1.74
CA LEU A 12 11.78 0.10 -2.96
C LEU A 12 12.00 1.04 -4.15
N ALA A 13 13.01 0.75 -4.93
CA ALA A 13 13.32 1.51 -6.14
C ALA A 13 13.58 0.59 -7.33
N ARG A 14 13.21 1.09 -8.51
CA ARG A 14 13.50 0.45 -9.80
C ARG A 14 14.74 1.08 -10.42
N ILE A 15 15.72 0.24 -10.72
CA ILE A 15 16.99 0.62 -11.33
C ILE A 15 17.06 0.05 -12.73
N SER A 16 17.13 0.92 -13.73
CA SER A 16 17.37 0.49 -15.11
C SER A 16 18.78 -0.07 -15.24
N ILE A 17 18.90 -1.23 -15.88
CA ILE A 17 20.17 -1.89 -16.19
C ILE A 17 20.49 -1.88 -17.69
N GLY A 18 19.78 -1.04 -18.47
CA GLY A 18 19.92 -0.92 -19.92
C GLY A 18 18.99 -1.84 -20.71
N ALA A 19 18.83 -1.55 -22.01
CA ALA A 19 18.02 -2.33 -22.96
C ALA A 19 16.56 -2.60 -22.51
N GLY A 20 15.95 -1.66 -21.79
CA GLY A 20 14.57 -1.79 -21.28
C GLY A 20 14.43 -2.68 -20.04
N ASN A 21 15.53 -3.23 -19.52
CA ASN A 21 15.52 -4.07 -18.33
C ASN A 21 15.74 -3.26 -17.05
N PHE A 22 15.27 -3.79 -15.93
CA PHE A 22 15.50 -3.24 -14.61
C PHE A 22 15.77 -4.31 -13.56
N ARG A 23 16.21 -3.86 -12.38
CA ARG A 23 16.18 -4.62 -11.13
C ARG A 23 15.57 -3.78 -10.03
N TYR A 24 15.02 -4.46 -9.03
CA TYR A 24 14.60 -3.82 -7.80
C TYR A 24 15.78 -3.67 -6.83
N MET A 25 15.78 -2.55 -6.13
CA MET A 25 16.66 -2.29 -5.00
C MET A 25 15.80 -1.96 -3.79
N VAL A 26 16.09 -2.59 -2.66
CA VAL A 26 15.55 -2.20 -1.36
C VAL A 26 16.65 -1.49 -0.59
N SER A 27 16.35 -0.31 -0.05
CA SER A 27 17.33 0.50 0.70
C SER A 27 16.78 0.91 2.05
N ASN A 28 17.69 1.03 3.03
CA ASN A 28 17.45 1.68 4.30
C ASN A 28 18.24 3.02 4.31
N PRO A 29 17.59 4.16 4.06
CA PRO A 29 18.27 5.45 4.03
C PRO A 29 18.89 5.85 5.38
N ALA A 30 18.37 5.37 6.50
CA ALA A 30 18.88 5.72 7.82
C ALA A 30 20.26 5.07 8.10
N THR A 31 20.50 3.87 7.56
CA THR A 31 21.78 3.15 7.70
C THR A 31 22.68 3.28 6.47
N GLY A 32 22.14 3.70 5.33
CA GLY A 32 22.83 3.72 4.05
C GLY A 32 22.96 2.34 3.39
N GLU A 33 22.36 1.31 3.97
CA GLU A 33 22.40 -0.05 3.44
C GLU A 33 21.41 -0.24 2.30
N TYR A 34 21.76 -1.11 1.34
CA TYR A 34 20.88 -1.48 0.26
C TYR A 34 21.11 -2.92 -0.20
N THR A 35 20.07 -3.50 -0.80
CA THR A 35 20.04 -4.85 -1.36
C THR A 35 19.53 -4.78 -2.79
N LEU A 36 20.33 -5.26 -3.74
CA LEU A 36 19.87 -5.49 -5.11
C LEU A 36 19.20 -6.85 -5.21
N LEU A 37 17.97 -6.88 -5.70
CA LEU A 37 17.23 -8.12 -5.86
C LEU A 37 17.70 -8.88 -7.11
N PRO A 38 17.65 -10.23 -7.11
CA PRO A 38 17.87 -11.00 -8.32
C PRO A 38 16.84 -10.62 -9.39
N HIS A 39 17.18 -10.88 -10.65
CA HIS A 39 16.25 -10.65 -11.75
C HIS A 39 15.00 -11.53 -11.56
N ASN A 40 13.82 -10.92 -11.70
CA ASN A 40 12.50 -11.54 -11.53
C ASN A 40 12.10 -12.47 -12.70
N GLY A 41 12.93 -12.54 -13.76
CA GLY A 41 12.69 -13.36 -14.96
C GLY A 41 11.63 -12.78 -15.89
N HIS A 42 11.19 -11.54 -15.67
CA HIS A 42 10.21 -10.85 -16.50
C HIS A 42 10.88 -9.78 -17.36
N ALA A 43 10.51 -9.72 -18.64
CA ALA A 43 10.91 -8.67 -19.55
C ALA A 43 9.70 -7.76 -19.79
N GLY A 44 9.83 -6.48 -19.46
CA GLY A 44 8.76 -5.49 -19.62
C GLY A 44 8.66 -4.55 -18.43
N ASN A 45 8.12 -3.35 -18.65
CA ASN A 45 7.99 -2.31 -17.62
C ASN A 45 6.60 -2.26 -16.96
N ASP A 46 5.65 -3.07 -17.42
CA ASP A 46 4.22 -2.97 -17.07
C ASP A 46 3.88 -3.77 -15.82
N SER A 47 4.74 -3.70 -14.80
CA SER A 47 4.52 -4.29 -13.49
C SER A 47 4.53 -3.22 -12.40
N ILE A 48 3.67 -3.40 -11.40
CA ILE A 48 3.65 -2.57 -10.19
C ILE A 48 4.20 -3.42 -9.05
N ALA A 49 5.11 -2.85 -8.26
CA ALA A 49 5.71 -3.55 -7.14
C ALA A 49 5.55 -2.80 -5.82
N TYR A 50 5.34 -3.56 -4.75
CA TYR A 50 5.17 -3.04 -3.39
C TYR A 50 6.11 -3.74 -2.42
N LEU A 51 6.51 -3.01 -1.38
CA LEU A 51 7.40 -3.48 -0.34
C LEU A 51 6.58 -3.96 0.87
N GLY A 52 6.87 -5.17 1.34
CA GLY A 52 6.31 -5.71 2.57
C GLY A 52 7.38 -5.83 3.65
N PHE A 53 7.31 -4.97 4.65
CA PHE A 53 8.17 -5.04 5.83
C PHE A 53 7.37 -4.65 7.07
N ASP A 54 7.61 -5.34 8.18
CA ASP A 54 6.95 -5.06 9.45
C ASP A 54 8.03 -4.88 10.52
N SER A 55 8.33 -3.63 10.83
CA SER A 55 9.38 -3.26 11.78
C SER A 55 9.07 -3.72 13.22
N ASP A 56 7.79 -3.90 13.55
CA ASP A 56 7.34 -4.35 14.86
C ASP A 56 7.47 -5.89 15.00
N ALA A 57 7.51 -6.62 13.89
CA ALA A 57 7.69 -8.07 13.85
C ALA A 57 9.17 -8.44 13.68
N SER A 58 9.91 -8.49 14.79
CA SER A 58 11.36 -8.70 14.93
C SER A 58 12.00 -9.91 14.19
N THR A 59 11.25 -10.72 13.45
CA THR A 59 11.71 -12.01 12.89
C THR A 59 11.44 -12.21 11.39
N GLU A 60 10.91 -11.22 10.69
CA GLU A 60 10.59 -11.34 9.27
C GLU A 60 11.45 -10.41 8.41
N GLY A 61 12.27 -10.99 7.54
CA GLY A 61 12.89 -10.23 6.45
C GLY A 61 11.81 -9.61 5.55
N PHE A 62 12.18 -8.60 4.77
CA PHE A 62 11.25 -7.96 3.85
C PHE A 62 10.87 -8.86 2.67
N HIS A 63 9.73 -8.53 2.07
CA HIS A 63 9.18 -9.13 0.85
C HIS A 63 8.97 -8.05 -0.20
N VAL A 64 9.02 -8.42 -1.48
CA VAL A 64 8.59 -7.54 -2.58
C VAL A 64 7.54 -8.27 -3.39
N PHE A 65 6.39 -7.63 -3.57
CA PHE A 65 5.26 -8.15 -4.31
C PHE A 65 5.16 -7.42 -5.64
N GLU A 66 5.38 -8.12 -6.74
CA GLU A 66 5.21 -7.61 -8.09
C GLU A 66 3.90 -8.14 -8.68
N PHE A 67 3.10 -7.24 -9.24
CA PHE A 67 1.84 -7.52 -9.92
C PHE A 67 1.99 -7.17 -11.40
N ALA A 68 1.73 -8.14 -12.26
CA ALA A 68 1.57 -7.94 -13.69
C ALA A 68 0.07 -7.92 -14.02
N GLU A 69 -0.32 -6.92 -14.79
CA GLU A 69 -1.71 -6.69 -15.20
C GLU A 69 -1.84 -6.90 -16.71
N ASP A 70 -3.00 -7.41 -17.14
CA ASP A 70 -3.38 -7.49 -18.54
C ASP A 70 -4.85 -7.09 -18.70
N TRP A 71 -5.27 -6.81 -19.92
CA TRP A 71 -6.65 -6.46 -20.22
C TRP A 71 -7.56 -7.68 -20.06
N SER A 72 -8.60 -7.54 -19.25
CA SER A 72 -9.66 -8.52 -19.14
C SER A 72 -10.40 -8.68 -20.48
N PRO A 73 -11.03 -9.83 -20.73
CA PRO A 73 -12.08 -9.92 -21.72
C PRO A 73 -13.16 -8.84 -21.44
N PRO A 74 -13.83 -8.31 -22.48
CA PRO A 74 -14.92 -7.36 -22.27
C PRO A 74 -16.04 -7.98 -21.45
N ASP A 75 -16.56 -7.22 -20.49
CA ASP A 75 -17.77 -7.60 -19.75
C ASP A 75 -19.02 -7.53 -20.64
N HIS A 76 -20.20 -7.82 -20.07
CA HIS A 76 -21.49 -7.75 -20.76
C HIS A 76 -21.87 -6.33 -21.24
N ARG A 77 -21.20 -5.29 -20.74
CA ARG A 77 -21.32 -3.88 -21.16
C ARG A 77 -20.26 -3.50 -22.20
N GLY A 78 -19.35 -4.42 -22.56
CA GLY A 78 -18.23 -4.17 -23.47
C GLY A 78 -17.06 -3.42 -22.81
N ILE A 79 -17.03 -3.31 -21.48
CA ILE A 79 -15.99 -2.62 -20.72
C ILE A 79 -14.87 -3.61 -20.39
N GLN A 80 -13.63 -3.17 -20.54
CA GLN A 80 -12.43 -3.92 -20.16
C GLN A 80 -11.72 -3.22 -19.02
N PHE A 81 -11.12 -4.02 -18.13
CA PHE A 81 -10.31 -3.55 -17.03
C PHE A 81 -8.90 -4.14 -17.13
N GLN A 82 -7.89 -3.41 -16.68
CA GLN A 82 -6.59 -4.02 -16.41
C GLN A 82 -6.73 -4.80 -15.11
N VAL A 83 -6.53 -6.12 -15.18
CA VAL A 83 -6.68 -7.02 -14.04
C VAL A 83 -5.37 -7.72 -13.78
N VAL A 84 -5.09 -8.00 -12.52
CA VAL A 84 -3.92 -8.79 -12.13
C VAL A 84 -4.04 -10.18 -12.74
N THR A 85 -3.05 -10.58 -13.52
CA THR A 85 -2.96 -11.91 -14.14
C THR A 85 -1.83 -12.74 -13.58
N GLN A 86 -0.81 -12.09 -13.00
CA GLN A 86 0.33 -12.77 -12.41
C GLN A 86 0.88 -12.00 -11.22
N VAL A 87 1.30 -12.74 -10.19
CA VAL A 87 1.97 -12.20 -9.01
C VAL A 87 3.32 -12.87 -8.83
N ARG A 88 4.35 -12.08 -8.52
CA ARG A 88 5.67 -12.58 -8.11
C ARG A 88 6.02 -12.04 -6.75
N ILE A 89 6.42 -12.91 -5.84
CA ILE A 89 6.79 -12.52 -4.48
C ILE A 89 8.25 -12.89 -4.25
N TYR A 90 9.08 -11.88 -3.96
CA TYR A 90 10.43 -12.05 -3.46
C TYR A 90 10.40 -12.14 -1.94
N SER A 91 11.19 -13.05 -1.36
CA SER A 91 11.48 -13.06 0.07
C SER A 91 12.97 -12.88 0.31
N SER A 92 13.33 -11.94 1.17
CA SER A 92 14.74 -11.76 1.59
C SER A 92 15.28 -12.96 2.36
N LYS A 93 14.42 -13.78 2.99
CA LYS A 93 14.82 -15.01 3.68
C LYS A 93 15.29 -16.10 2.72
N THR A 94 14.61 -16.24 1.58
CA THR A 94 14.96 -17.28 0.58
C THR A 94 15.88 -16.74 -0.51
N GLY A 95 15.94 -15.42 -0.67
CA GLY A 95 16.69 -14.76 -1.73
C GLY A 95 16.12 -15.02 -3.14
N ALA A 96 14.87 -15.49 -3.25
CA ALA A 96 14.29 -15.94 -4.51
C ALA A 96 12.90 -15.35 -4.75
N TRP A 97 12.56 -15.22 -6.04
CA TRP A 97 11.21 -14.91 -6.50
C TRP A 97 10.41 -16.20 -6.65
N VAL A 98 9.16 -16.17 -6.23
CA VAL A 98 8.16 -17.20 -6.55
C VAL A 98 7.09 -16.55 -7.41
N ALA A 99 6.80 -17.13 -8.58
CA ALA A 99 5.73 -16.68 -9.46
C ALA A 99 4.49 -17.54 -9.26
N MET A 100 3.32 -16.92 -9.29
CA MET A 100 2.03 -17.59 -9.13
C MET A 100 0.91 -16.86 -9.85
N GLU A 101 -0.18 -17.57 -10.12
CA GLU A 101 -1.45 -16.98 -10.55
C GLU A 101 -2.19 -16.41 -9.33
N PRO A 102 -2.93 -15.29 -9.49
CA PRO A 102 -3.75 -14.72 -8.42
C PRO A 102 -4.87 -15.71 -8.03
N LYS A 103 -5.11 -15.83 -6.73
CA LYS A 103 -6.11 -16.78 -6.16
C LYS A 103 -7.19 -16.09 -5.35
N TRP A 104 -7.44 -14.81 -5.60
CA TRP A 104 -8.61 -14.13 -5.05
C TRP A 104 -9.89 -14.73 -5.62
N ASP A 105 -10.97 -14.63 -4.86
CA ASP A 105 -12.29 -15.14 -5.25
C ASP A 105 -12.90 -14.39 -6.46
N SER A 106 -12.35 -13.22 -6.79
CA SER A 106 -12.70 -12.39 -7.95
C SER A 106 -11.45 -11.83 -8.62
N GLN A 107 -11.58 -11.46 -9.91
CA GLN A 107 -10.56 -10.64 -10.58
C GLN A 107 -10.41 -9.29 -9.89
N VAL A 108 -9.16 -8.89 -9.68
CA VAL A 108 -8.80 -7.64 -9.01
C VAL A 108 -8.12 -6.73 -10.02
N SER A 109 -8.64 -5.52 -10.17
CA SER A 109 -7.96 -4.42 -10.86
C SER A 109 -7.33 -3.50 -9.81
N LEU A 110 -6.03 -3.18 -9.95
CA LEU A 110 -5.35 -2.29 -9.02
C LEU A 110 -5.57 -0.84 -9.43
N CYS A 111 -5.99 0.00 -8.49
CA CYS A 111 -6.02 1.43 -8.74
C CYS A 111 -4.62 2.02 -8.63
N PHE A 112 -4.19 2.74 -9.66
CA PHE A 112 -2.88 3.37 -9.73
C PHE A 112 -2.70 4.40 -8.62
N GLY A 113 -1.54 4.42 -7.98
CA GLY A 113 -1.19 5.42 -6.95
C GLY A 113 -1.86 5.22 -5.58
N GLN A 114 -2.75 4.23 -5.41
CA GLN A 114 -3.34 3.98 -4.10
C GLN A 114 -2.32 3.35 -3.13
N PRO A 115 -2.35 3.75 -1.84
CA PRO A 115 -1.41 3.28 -0.83
C PRO A 115 -1.62 1.80 -0.53
N ARG A 116 -0.55 1.13 -0.10
CA ARG A 116 -0.56 -0.28 0.31
C ARG A 116 -0.11 -0.39 1.75
N VAL A 117 -0.55 -1.44 2.43
CA VAL A 117 -0.15 -1.69 3.83
C VAL A 117 0.28 -3.13 4.00
N PHE A 118 1.51 -3.33 4.49
CA PHE A 118 1.97 -4.63 4.96
C PHE A 118 1.79 -4.73 6.48
N ARG A 119 1.15 -5.81 6.92
CA ARG A 119 0.83 -6.05 8.33
C ARG A 119 0.53 -7.54 8.55
N ASN A 120 0.96 -8.10 9.68
CA ASN A 120 0.65 -9.48 10.06
C ASN A 120 1.02 -10.48 8.95
N GLY A 121 2.18 -10.28 8.30
CA GLY A 121 2.66 -11.13 7.22
C GLY A 121 1.83 -11.03 5.92
N CYS A 122 0.93 -10.04 5.78
CA CYS A 122 0.05 -9.89 4.62
C CYS A 122 0.16 -8.51 4.01
N LEU A 123 0.13 -8.44 2.69
CA LEU A 123 -0.06 -7.22 1.92
C LEU A 123 -1.55 -6.95 1.73
N HIS A 124 -1.95 -5.71 1.97
CA HIS A 124 -3.33 -5.23 1.82
C HIS A 124 -3.34 -4.14 0.75
N LEU A 125 -4.25 -4.29 -0.21
CA LEU A 125 -4.39 -3.42 -1.37
C LEU A 125 -5.87 -3.07 -1.51
N ILE A 126 -6.20 -1.82 -1.81
CA ILE A 126 -7.52 -1.50 -2.35
C ILE A 126 -7.50 -1.88 -3.84
N GLY A 127 -8.51 -2.62 -4.27
CA GLY A 127 -8.71 -2.99 -5.67
C GLY A 127 -10.19 -3.02 -6.03
N LEU A 128 -10.48 -2.86 -7.32
CA LEU A 128 -11.83 -3.01 -7.85
C LEU A 128 -12.11 -4.48 -8.14
N SER A 129 -13.20 -5.00 -7.58
CA SER A 129 -13.71 -6.32 -7.94
C SER A 129 -14.50 -6.23 -9.24
N CYS A 130 -14.08 -6.95 -10.28
CA CYS A 130 -14.69 -6.83 -11.61
C CYS A 130 -15.98 -7.63 -11.81
N PHE A 131 -16.31 -8.59 -10.93
CA PHE A 131 -17.50 -9.44 -11.09
C PHE A 131 -18.74 -8.95 -10.35
N ASP A 132 -18.56 -8.32 -9.18
CA ASP A 132 -19.65 -7.70 -8.42
C ASP A 132 -19.60 -6.18 -8.64
N ALA A 133 -20.34 -5.73 -9.65
CA ALA A 133 -20.80 -4.37 -9.88
C ALA A 133 -19.90 -3.22 -9.33
N ASP A 134 -18.72 -3.01 -9.90
CA ASP A 134 -17.89 -1.82 -9.66
C ASP A 134 -17.68 -1.52 -8.14
N VAL A 135 -17.57 -2.57 -7.32
CA VAL A 135 -17.37 -2.47 -5.86
C VAL A 135 -15.88 -2.57 -5.51
N PHE A 136 -15.41 -1.61 -4.72
CA PHE A 136 -14.07 -1.63 -4.13
C PHE A 136 -13.99 -2.63 -2.97
N GLY A 137 -12.94 -3.44 -2.99
CA GLY A 137 -12.61 -4.38 -1.94
C GLY A 137 -11.18 -4.21 -1.43
N LEU A 138 -10.94 -4.64 -0.21
CA LEU A 138 -9.61 -4.84 0.33
C LEU A 138 -9.11 -6.22 -0.11
N ALA A 139 -8.24 -6.25 -1.12
CA ALA A 139 -7.53 -7.45 -1.54
C ALA A 139 -6.36 -7.73 -0.60
N ILE A 140 -6.30 -8.95 -0.08
CA ILE A 140 -5.28 -9.40 0.88
C ILE A 140 -4.55 -10.59 0.30
N VAL A 141 -3.22 -10.59 0.40
CA VAL A 141 -2.35 -11.71 0.04
C VAL A 141 -1.26 -11.88 1.10
N ASP A 142 -1.04 -13.11 1.58
CA ASP A 142 0.05 -13.38 2.52
C ASP A 142 1.42 -13.37 1.84
N ALA A 143 2.49 -13.17 2.61
CA ALA A 143 3.86 -13.06 2.13
C ALA A 143 4.41 -14.31 1.43
N GLN A 144 3.75 -15.47 1.54
CA GLN A 144 4.11 -16.68 0.82
C GLN A 144 3.20 -16.92 -0.41
N GLY A 145 2.15 -16.12 -0.59
CA GLY A 145 1.18 -16.27 -1.69
C GLY A 145 0.34 -17.55 -1.60
N LEU A 146 0.11 -18.06 -0.39
CA LEU A 146 -0.67 -19.27 -0.12
C LEU A 146 -2.14 -18.98 0.23
N LYS A 147 -2.43 -17.78 0.71
CA LYS A 147 -3.70 -17.35 1.28
C LYS A 147 -4.08 -15.98 0.72
N TRP A 148 -5.28 -15.94 0.18
CA TRP A 148 -5.82 -14.82 -0.58
C TRP A 148 -7.26 -14.61 -0.14
N ARG A 149 -7.68 -13.36 -0.04
CA ARG A 149 -9.07 -13.01 0.30
C ARG A 149 -9.38 -11.60 -0.19
N ILE A 150 -10.64 -11.37 -0.53
CA ILE A 150 -11.19 -10.02 -0.71
C ILE A 150 -12.17 -9.77 0.42
N VAL A 151 -12.14 -8.56 0.98
CA VAL A 151 -13.08 -8.10 2.01
C VAL A 151 -13.79 -6.86 1.49
N PRO A 152 -15.12 -6.74 1.63
CA PRO A 152 -15.81 -5.52 1.26
C PRO A 152 -15.27 -4.33 2.08
N LEU A 153 -15.11 -3.18 1.42
CA LEU A 153 -14.81 -1.93 2.10
C LEU A 153 -16.09 -1.35 2.73
N PRO A 154 -15.98 -0.65 3.87
CA PRO A 154 -17.13 -0.09 4.57
C PRO A 154 -17.75 1.12 3.86
N ALA A 155 -17.07 1.66 2.86
CA ALA A 155 -17.58 2.69 1.97
C ALA A 155 -17.04 2.45 0.56
N ASN A 156 -17.92 2.45 -0.45
CA ASN A 156 -17.54 2.26 -1.86
C ASN A 156 -17.04 3.58 -2.47
N SER A 157 -15.83 3.99 -2.12
CA SER A 157 -15.27 5.31 -2.43
C SER A 157 -13.97 5.20 -3.22
N PHE A 158 -13.93 5.84 -4.39
CA PHE A 158 -12.71 5.92 -5.22
C PHE A 158 -11.56 6.66 -4.50
N SER A 159 -11.91 7.55 -3.56
CA SER A 159 -10.97 8.33 -2.75
C SER A 159 -10.55 7.65 -1.44
N GLY A 160 -10.88 6.36 -1.27
CA GLY A 160 -10.45 5.60 -0.10
C GLY A 160 -8.93 5.49 0.00
N PHE A 161 -8.40 5.67 1.21
CA PHE A 161 -6.96 5.55 1.52
C PHE A 161 -6.75 4.46 2.58
N ILE A 162 -5.71 3.63 2.45
CA ILE A 162 -5.28 2.73 3.51
C ILE A 162 -3.95 3.14 4.11
N GLY A 163 -3.82 3.01 5.43
CA GLY A 163 -2.60 3.26 6.16
C GLY A 163 -2.45 2.37 7.37
N LYS A 164 -1.29 2.43 8.02
CA LYS A 164 -1.03 1.73 9.28
C LYS A 164 -0.89 2.78 10.39
N SER A 165 -1.47 2.53 11.55
CA SER A 165 -1.21 3.30 12.78
C SER A 165 -1.24 2.35 13.98
N HIS A 166 -0.19 2.37 14.81
CA HIS A 166 -0.05 1.52 16.00
C HIS A 166 -0.29 0.03 15.72
N GLY A 167 0.21 -0.46 14.59
CA GLY A 167 0.01 -1.85 14.19
C GLY A 167 -1.45 -2.20 13.87
N HIS A 168 -2.32 -1.22 13.61
CA HIS A 168 -3.67 -1.39 13.07
C HIS A 168 -3.75 -0.88 11.64
N LEU A 169 -4.48 -1.59 10.78
CA LEU A 169 -4.77 -1.12 9.42
C LEU A 169 -5.98 -0.18 9.47
N PHE A 170 -5.80 1.02 8.95
CA PHE A 170 -6.82 2.05 8.83
C PHE A 170 -7.28 2.11 7.37
N TYR A 171 -8.58 2.19 7.16
CA TYR A 171 -9.20 2.66 5.93
C TYR A 171 -9.81 4.02 6.21
N VAL A 172 -9.42 5.03 5.44
CA VAL A 172 -9.90 6.41 5.56
C VAL A 172 -10.74 6.71 4.34
N ASP A 173 -12.03 6.93 4.57
CA ASP A 173 -12.94 7.42 3.56
C ASP A 173 -13.08 8.94 3.72
N SER A 174 -12.65 9.67 2.69
CA SER A 174 -12.90 11.09 2.55
C SER A 174 -14.19 11.27 1.75
N ASP A 175 -15.27 11.70 2.42
CA ASP A 175 -16.43 12.17 1.69
C ASP A 175 -16.04 13.46 0.96
N THR A 176 -15.94 13.37 -0.36
CA THR A 176 -15.55 14.48 -1.26
C THR A 176 -16.44 15.72 -1.12
N SER A 177 -17.58 15.63 -0.43
CA SER A 177 -18.53 16.73 -0.22
C SER A 177 -18.48 17.36 1.19
N LEU A 178 -17.74 16.79 2.16
CA LEU A 178 -17.80 17.19 3.57
C LEU A 178 -16.41 17.44 4.20
N THR A 179 -16.36 18.31 5.21
CA THR A 179 -15.18 18.55 6.06
C THR A 179 -14.93 17.41 7.06
N THR A 180 -15.36 16.20 6.73
CA THR A 180 -15.37 15.03 7.62
C THR A 180 -14.66 13.86 6.95
N ILE A 181 -13.94 13.08 7.74
CA ILE A 181 -13.38 11.79 7.32
C ILE A 181 -13.96 10.69 8.19
N SER A 182 -14.16 9.52 7.61
CA SER A 182 -14.52 8.32 8.35
C SER A 182 -13.31 7.39 8.38
N VAL A 183 -12.81 7.09 9.58
CA VAL A 183 -11.68 6.19 9.78
C VAL A 183 -12.20 4.85 10.25
N TYR A 184 -11.85 3.78 9.57
CA TYR A 184 -12.24 2.43 9.90
C TYR A 184 -11.00 1.63 10.25
N THR A 185 -11.05 0.88 11.34
CA THR A 185 -9.96 -0.01 11.75
C THR A 185 -10.32 -1.45 11.44
N LEU A 186 -9.38 -2.19 10.84
CA LEU A 186 -9.58 -3.59 10.47
C LEU A 186 -9.34 -4.53 11.65
N SER A 187 -10.33 -5.36 11.95
CA SER A 187 -10.32 -6.40 12.99
C SER A 187 -9.26 -7.46 12.69
N GLY A 188 -8.64 -8.00 13.75
CA GLY A 188 -7.68 -9.11 13.64
C GLY A 188 -8.32 -10.45 13.26
N GLU A 189 -9.63 -10.58 13.38
CA GLU A 189 -10.37 -11.79 13.00
C GLU A 189 -10.23 -12.13 11.52
N ILE A 190 -9.92 -11.13 10.69
CA ILE A 190 -9.74 -11.33 9.25
C ILE A 190 -8.60 -12.29 8.91
N TYR A 191 -7.60 -12.43 9.79
CA TYR A 191 -6.48 -13.35 9.60
C TYR A 191 -6.81 -14.78 10.05
N ASN A 192 -8.03 -15.03 10.53
CA ASN A 192 -8.53 -16.38 10.75
C ASN A 192 -9.04 -16.98 9.42
N TRP A 193 -8.10 -17.53 8.66
CA TRP A 193 -8.35 -18.06 7.32
C TRP A 193 -9.32 -19.24 7.25
N GLY A 194 -9.55 -19.93 8.37
CA GLY A 194 -10.48 -21.07 8.44
C GLY A 194 -11.95 -20.69 8.64
N VAL A 195 -12.25 -19.40 8.86
CA VAL A 195 -13.61 -18.90 9.08
C VAL A 195 -14.04 -18.08 7.86
N CYS A 196 -15.14 -18.51 7.24
CA CYS A 196 -15.84 -17.76 6.21
C CYS A 196 -16.99 -17.01 6.88
N HIS A 197 -16.92 -15.68 6.92
CA HIS A 197 -18.05 -14.87 7.33
C HIS A 197 -18.77 -14.44 6.05
N GLN A 198 -19.73 -15.27 5.63
CA GLN A 198 -20.40 -15.15 4.35
C GLN A 198 -21.59 -14.16 4.37
N ASP A 199 -21.98 -13.65 5.54
CA ASP A 199 -23.32 -13.08 5.75
C ASP A 199 -23.36 -11.70 6.44
N ASP A 200 -22.26 -10.96 6.54
CA ASP A 200 -22.32 -9.72 7.32
C ASP A 200 -21.43 -8.60 6.73
N ASP A 201 -22.09 -7.63 6.12
CA ASP A 201 -21.50 -6.49 5.45
C ASP A 201 -20.68 -5.67 6.46
N CYS A 202 -19.36 -5.77 6.33
CA CYS A 202 -18.38 -4.95 7.05
C CYS A 202 -18.13 -5.27 8.54
N ILE A 203 -18.42 -6.49 9.03
CA ILE A 203 -18.12 -6.89 10.43
C ILE A 203 -16.67 -6.68 10.87
N TYR A 204 -15.74 -6.66 9.94
CA TYR A 204 -14.32 -6.50 10.24
C TYR A 204 -13.94 -5.04 10.49
N TRP A 205 -14.82 -4.09 10.25
CA TRP A 205 -14.51 -2.67 10.30
C TRP A 205 -15.14 -2.00 11.51
N LYS A 206 -14.31 -1.40 12.35
CA LYS A 206 -14.77 -0.53 13.44
C LYS A 206 -14.62 0.93 13.04
N LEU A 207 -15.75 1.65 12.98
CA LEU A 207 -15.85 3.04 12.58
C LEU A 207 -15.45 4.00 13.71
N TYR A 208 -14.66 5.01 13.33
CA TYR A 208 -14.31 6.20 14.07
C TYR A 208 -14.64 7.41 13.19
N LYS A 209 -15.69 8.16 13.53
CA LYS A 209 -16.12 9.31 12.74
C LYS A 209 -15.40 10.58 13.19
N CYS A 210 -14.79 11.27 12.25
CA CYS A 210 -13.99 12.47 12.49
C CYS A 210 -14.61 13.67 11.77
N SER A 211 -14.91 14.72 12.54
CA SER A 211 -15.55 15.93 12.03
C SER A 211 -14.58 17.12 12.08
N ASN A 212 -14.86 18.16 11.29
CA ASN A 212 -14.09 19.41 11.27
C ASN A 212 -12.59 19.21 10.96
N VAL A 213 -12.30 18.27 10.06
CA VAL A 213 -10.95 17.88 9.67
C VAL A 213 -10.22 19.00 8.91
N ILE A 214 -10.97 19.86 8.24
CA ILE A 214 -10.45 21.02 7.55
C ILE A 214 -11.28 22.27 7.92
N PRO A 215 -10.64 23.45 7.99
CA PRO A 215 -11.30 24.69 8.42
C PRO A 215 -12.36 25.20 7.42
N ASN A 216 -12.23 24.87 6.13
CA ASN A 216 -13.12 25.32 5.06
C ASN A 216 -13.71 24.13 4.28
N LYS A 217 -14.83 24.33 3.59
CA LYS A 217 -15.43 23.33 2.67
C LYS A 217 -14.66 23.25 1.35
N GLU A 218 -13.42 22.82 1.41
CA GLU A 218 -12.58 22.61 0.22
C GLU A 218 -12.27 21.12 0.01
N SER A 219 -11.79 20.76 -1.17
CA SER A 219 -11.43 19.37 -1.47
C SER A 219 -10.24 18.94 -0.61
N LEU A 220 -10.39 17.81 0.08
CA LEU A 220 -9.31 17.18 0.83
C LEU A 220 -8.85 15.91 0.12
N GLU A 221 -7.57 15.61 0.28
CA GLU A 221 -6.97 14.36 -0.19
C GLU A 221 -6.13 13.78 0.93
N VAL A 222 -6.43 12.55 1.34
CA VAL A 222 -5.61 11.84 2.31
C VAL A 222 -4.34 11.38 1.60
N ILE A 223 -3.19 11.78 2.14
CA ILE A 223 -1.88 11.50 1.53
C ILE A 223 -1.00 10.59 2.37
N GLY A 224 -1.39 10.33 3.62
CA GLY A 224 -0.62 9.46 4.50
C GLY A 224 -1.28 9.24 5.84
N VAL A 225 -0.92 8.13 6.48
CA VAL A 225 -1.21 7.84 7.88
C VAL A 225 0.12 7.58 8.56
N HIS A 226 0.34 8.19 9.72
CA HIS A 226 1.59 8.00 10.45
C HIS A 226 1.63 6.57 11.05
N PRO A 227 2.68 5.78 10.82
CA PRO A 227 2.73 4.36 11.22
C PRO A 227 2.65 4.13 12.73
N HIS A 228 3.13 5.07 13.54
CA HIS A 228 3.21 4.94 15.01
C HIS A 228 2.46 6.01 15.79
N ALA A 229 1.67 6.86 15.13
CA ALA A 229 0.93 7.94 15.79
C ALA A 229 -0.43 8.06 15.13
N ASN A 230 -1.44 8.46 15.89
CA ASN A 230 -2.80 8.61 15.39
C ASN A 230 -2.96 9.92 14.58
N LEU A 231 -2.07 10.11 13.60
CA LEU A 231 -2.00 11.28 12.74
C LEU A 231 -2.34 10.88 11.30
N ILE A 232 -3.26 11.62 10.70
CA ILE A 232 -3.60 11.51 9.27
C ILE A 232 -3.09 12.78 8.57
N PHE A 233 -2.33 12.59 7.50
CA PHE A 233 -1.83 13.69 6.67
C PHE A 233 -2.75 13.93 5.50
N ILE A 234 -3.10 15.21 5.30
CA ILE A 234 -4.11 15.63 4.33
C ILE A 234 -3.52 16.77 3.50
N ALA A 235 -3.55 16.60 2.18
CA ALA A 235 -3.28 17.69 1.24
C ALA A 235 -4.54 18.54 1.08
N HIS A 236 -4.37 19.84 1.25
CA HIS A 236 -5.41 20.86 1.15
C HIS A 236 -5.17 21.76 -0.08
N SER A 237 -6.24 22.23 -0.70
CA SER A 237 -6.23 23.00 -1.97
C SER A 237 -5.36 24.25 -1.96
N ASN A 238 -5.07 24.82 -0.79
CA ASN A 238 -4.18 25.96 -0.64
C ASN A 238 -2.69 25.60 -0.60
N ASN A 239 -2.30 24.45 -1.19
CA ASN A 239 -0.95 23.90 -1.12
C ASN A 239 -0.46 23.73 0.32
N GLN A 240 -1.33 23.30 1.21
CA GLN A 240 -1.00 23.05 2.62
C GLN A 240 -1.10 21.57 2.91
N VAL A 241 -0.18 21.05 3.72
CA VAL A 241 -0.31 19.74 4.36
C VAL A 241 -0.76 19.96 5.78
N LEU A 242 -1.89 19.35 6.12
CA LEU A 242 -2.43 19.30 7.46
C LEU A 242 -2.08 17.95 8.09
N ALA A 243 -1.76 17.97 9.38
CA ALA A 243 -1.76 16.79 10.23
C ALA A 243 -3.01 16.84 11.10
N TYR A 244 -3.89 15.86 10.95
CA TYR A 244 -5.07 15.68 11.77
C TYR A 244 -4.77 14.68 12.89
N ASP A 245 -4.82 15.14 14.12
CA ASP A 245 -4.68 14.33 15.33
C ASP A 245 -6.03 13.70 15.67
N LEU A 246 -6.12 12.37 15.56
CA LEU A 246 -7.35 11.63 15.84
C LEU A 246 -7.69 11.59 17.34
N ASP A 247 -6.69 11.70 18.22
CA ASP A 247 -6.90 11.66 19.66
C ASP A 247 -7.46 13.00 20.15
N ARG A 248 -6.96 14.11 19.60
CA ARG A 248 -7.42 15.48 19.92
C ARG A 248 -8.57 15.97 19.05
N GLN A 249 -8.75 15.36 17.87
CA GLN A 249 -9.65 15.82 16.81
C GLN A 249 -9.33 17.24 16.33
N GLU A 250 -8.04 17.55 16.19
CA GLU A 250 -7.54 18.87 15.81
C GLU A 250 -6.64 18.78 14.58
N SER A 251 -6.71 19.79 13.72
CA SER A 251 -5.89 19.90 12.51
C SER A 251 -4.85 20.99 12.66
N THR A 252 -3.59 20.66 12.35
CA THR A 252 -2.48 21.62 12.36
C THR A 252 -1.80 21.66 10.99
N VAL A 253 -1.50 22.86 10.49
CA VAL A 253 -0.67 23.02 9.28
C VAL A 253 0.76 22.65 9.62
N VAL A 254 1.29 21.62 8.95
CA VAL A 254 2.66 21.13 9.17
C VAL A 254 3.61 21.49 8.04
N CYS A 255 3.11 21.74 6.83
CA CYS A 255 3.94 22.07 5.68
C CYS A 255 3.16 22.88 4.64
N HIS A 256 3.87 23.70 3.84
CA HIS A 256 3.36 24.31 2.62
C HIS A 256 4.06 23.66 1.42
N LEU A 257 3.27 23.09 0.50
CA LEU A 257 3.74 22.48 -0.73
C LEU A 257 4.18 23.56 -1.71
N GLY A 258 5.30 23.31 -2.41
CA GLY A 258 5.75 24.18 -3.48
C GLY A 258 4.73 24.23 -4.63
N HIS A 259 4.70 25.33 -5.38
CA HIS A 259 3.78 25.53 -6.51
C HIS A 259 3.91 24.48 -7.63
N THR A 260 4.99 23.69 -7.64
CA THR A 260 5.25 22.61 -8.60
C THR A 260 4.67 21.27 -8.16
N TYR A 261 4.03 21.19 -6.99
CA TYR A 261 3.41 19.96 -6.52
C TYR A 261 2.13 19.67 -7.33
N HIS A 262 2.09 18.51 -7.98
CA HIS A 262 0.92 18.07 -8.73
C HIS A 262 0.08 17.13 -7.86
N ARG A 263 -1.25 17.26 -7.94
CA ARG A 263 -2.23 16.43 -7.20
C ARG A 263 -2.00 14.91 -7.30
N PHE A 264 -1.30 14.44 -8.33
CA PHE A 264 -1.05 13.02 -8.57
C PHE A 264 0.34 12.53 -8.15
N MET A 265 1.15 13.37 -7.51
CA MET A 265 2.42 12.90 -6.94
C MET A 265 2.15 12.03 -5.70
N GLN A 266 2.90 10.94 -5.58
CA GLN A 266 2.76 10.02 -4.47
C GLN A 266 3.59 10.50 -3.27
N PHE A 267 2.99 10.49 -2.09
CA PHE A 267 3.71 10.66 -0.83
C PHE A 267 4.13 9.30 -0.29
N PHE A 268 5.38 9.20 0.14
CA PHE A 268 5.93 8.02 0.78
C PHE A 268 6.13 8.32 2.27
N PRO A 269 5.28 7.80 3.17
CA PRO A 269 5.47 7.98 4.60
C PRO A 269 6.77 7.31 5.03
N TYR A 270 7.64 8.06 5.72
CA TYR A 270 8.94 7.59 6.16
C TYR A 270 9.14 7.84 7.65
N VAL A 271 9.45 6.77 8.37
CA VAL A 271 9.98 6.81 9.73
C VAL A 271 11.34 6.12 9.71
N PRO A 272 12.43 6.76 10.19
CA PRO A 272 13.76 6.17 10.16
C PRO A 272 13.83 4.80 10.83
N LEU A 273 14.29 3.79 10.09
CA LEU A 273 14.58 2.47 10.61
C LEU A 273 16.05 2.38 11.02
N LEU A 274 16.32 2.42 12.33
CA LEU A 274 17.70 2.40 12.83
C LEU A 274 18.33 0.99 12.89
N SER A 275 17.57 -0.07 12.58
CA SER A 275 18.09 -1.43 12.49
C SER A 275 18.72 -1.72 11.12
N CYS A 276 19.72 -2.60 11.11
CA CYS A 276 20.33 -3.08 9.87
C CYS A 276 19.37 -3.95 9.06
N LEU A 277 19.52 -3.96 7.73
CA LEU A 277 18.80 -4.91 6.88
C LEU A 277 19.23 -6.34 7.23
N PRO A 278 18.28 -7.28 7.45
CA PRO A 278 18.63 -8.70 7.61
C PRO A 278 19.18 -9.21 6.26
N LEU A 279 20.50 -9.31 6.18
CA LEU A 279 21.24 -9.69 4.99
C LEU A 279 21.95 -11.02 5.24
N ASP A 280 21.33 -12.12 4.83
CA ASP A 280 22.03 -13.37 4.57
C ASP A 280 21.84 -13.73 3.08
N GLY A 281 22.70 -13.17 2.21
CA GLY A 281 22.82 -13.63 0.82
C GLY A 281 23.17 -12.60 -0.26
N GLY A 282 23.18 -11.29 0.01
CA GLY A 282 23.49 -10.25 -0.97
C GLY A 282 24.89 -9.64 -0.79
N ILE A 283 25.67 -9.56 -1.87
CA ILE A 283 27.04 -9.01 -1.90
C ILE A 283 27.08 -7.58 -1.34
N ARG A 284 27.87 -7.37 -0.27
CA ARG A 284 28.26 -6.04 0.21
C ARG A 284 29.17 -5.38 -0.82
N LEU A 285 28.67 -4.37 -1.54
CA LEU A 285 29.54 -3.36 -2.12
C LEU A 285 29.67 -2.25 -1.07
N VAL A 286 30.71 -2.36 -0.25
CA VAL A 286 31.13 -1.28 0.66
C VAL A 286 31.59 -0.13 -0.23
N THR A 287 31.02 1.06 -0.01
CA THR A 287 31.51 2.28 -0.66
C THR A 287 32.99 2.49 -0.30
N PRO A 288 33.85 2.92 -1.24
CA PRO A 288 35.20 3.33 -0.88
C PRO A 288 35.10 4.57 0.01
N SER A 289 35.86 4.54 1.10
CA SER A 289 36.12 5.65 2.04
C SER A 289 36.52 6.94 1.36
#